data_AF-A0A3C1LDC0-F1
#
_entry.id   AF-A0A3C1LDC0-F1
#
_cell.length_a   1.000
_cell.length_b   1.000
_cell.length_c   1.000
_cell.angle_alpha   90.00
_cell.angle_beta   90.00
_cell.angle_gamma   90.00
#
_symmetry.space_group_name_H-M   'P 1'
#
loop_
_entity.id
_entity.type
_entity.pdbx_description
1 polymer ?
#
loop_
_entity_poly.entity_id
_entity_poly.type
_entity_poly.pdbx_seq_one_letter_code
_entity_poly.pdbx_strand_id
1 'polypeptide(L)'
;ANRLGASALMQGLADGYFVIPYTIGNYLADEIYSKGGDTNHPAFEAAEQKVAERLQQLKNINGKQTVESFHKRLGKIMWDKCGMARNEQGLKQA
;
A
#
# COMPACT_ATOMS: atom_id res chain seq x y z
N ALA A 1 7.49 -19.75 -5.18
CA ALA A 1 6.25 -19.15 -4.65
C ALA A 1 5.35 -18.79 -5.82
N ASN A 2 4.41 -19.66 -6.17
CA ASN A 2 3.47 -19.45 -7.27
C ASN A 2 2.06 -19.53 -6.70
N ARG A 3 1.20 -18.63 -7.15
CA ARG A 3 -0.22 -18.66 -6.84
C ARG A 3 -0.96 -19.47 -7.91
N LEU A 4 -1.88 -20.35 -7.52
CA LEU A 4 -2.69 -21.12 -8.48
C LEU A 4 -3.66 -20.20 -9.24
N GLY A 5 -3.92 -20.50 -10.53
CA GLY A 5 -4.90 -19.77 -11.32
C GLY A 5 -6.27 -19.71 -10.63
N ALA A 6 -6.97 -18.57 -10.75
CA ALA A 6 -8.25 -18.26 -10.07
C ALA A 6 -8.25 -18.26 -8.52
N SER A 7 -7.20 -18.76 -7.84
CA SER A 7 -7.12 -18.73 -6.38
C SER A 7 -7.10 -17.29 -5.83
N ALA A 8 -6.64 -16.32 -6.64
CA ALA A 8 -7.08 -14.91 -6.70
C ALA A 8 -8.24 -14.52 -5.78
N LEU A 9 -9.39 -14.73 -6.39
CA LEU A 9 -10.70 -14.37 -5.92
C LEU A 9 -11.11 -15.21 -4.71
N MET A 10 -10.79 -16.52 -4.77
CA MET A 10 -11.12 -17.45 -3.69
C MET A 10 -10.45 -17.09 -2.38
N GLN A 11 -9.20 -16.61 -2.40
CA GLN A 11 -8.55 -16.11 -1.19
C GLN A 11 -9.23 -14.86 -0.66
N GLY A 12 -9.61 -13.91 -1.54
CA GLY A 12 -10.33 -12.71 -1.10
C GLY A 12 -11.66 -13.06 -0.42
N LEU A 13 -12.37 -14.05 -0.96
CA LEU A 13 -13.58 -14.60 -0.33
C LEU A 13 -13.28 -15.28 1.00
N ALA A 14 -12.25 -16.13 1.05
CA ALA A 14 -11.89 -16.86 2.26
C ALA A 14 -11.41 -15.91 3.37
N ASP A 15 -10.60 -14.91 3.04
CA ASP A 15 -10.14 -13.88 3.97
C ASP A 15 -11.33 -13.10 4.52
N GLY A 16 -12.23 -12.65 3.64
CA GLY A 16 -13.41 -11.89 4.03
C GLY A 16 -14.40 -12.69 4.88
N TYR A 17 -14.64 -13.95 4.54
CA TYR A 17 -15.68 -14.77 5.18
C TYR A 17 -15.17 -15.55 6.38
N PHE A 18 -13.93 -16.05 6.35
CA PHE A 18 -13.39 -16.94 7.38
C PHE A 18 -12.24 -16.33 8.19
N VAL A 19 -11.55 -15.29 7.73
CA VAL A 19 -10.43 -14.71 8.50
C VAL A 19 -10.88 -13.47 9.25
N ILE A 20 -11.53 -12.52 8.57
CA ILE A 20 -11.97 -11.25 9.17
C ILE A 20 -12.84 -11.47 10.43
N PRO A 21 -13.88 -12.33 10.44
CA PRO A 21 -14.74 -12.46 11.62
C PRO A 21 -13.99 -12.94 12.88
N TYR A 22 -13.00 -13.82 12.71
CA TYR A 22 -12.23 -14.38 13.83
C TYR A 22 -11.06 -13.51 14.26
N THR A 23 -10.60 -12.58 13.43
CA THR A 23 -9.41 -11.76 13.71
C THR A 23 -9.74 -10.37 14.23
N ILE A 24 -10.80 -9.73 13.71
CA ILE A 24 -11.19 -8.38 14.14
C ILE A 24 -12.56 -8.33 14.83
N GLY A 25 -13.42 -9.34 14.61
CA GLY A 25 -14.79 -9.33 15.11
C GLY A 25 -14.86 -9.21 16.62
N ASN A 26 -14.14 -10.07 17.35
CA ASN A 26 -14.11 -10.04 18.82
C ASN A 26 -13.56 -8.71 19.35
N TYR A 27 -12.53 -8.14 18.71
CA TYR A 27 -11.95 -6.87 19.13
C TYR A 27 -12.93 -5.71 18.95
N LEU A 28 -13.67 -5.68 17.84
CA LEU A 28 -14.63 -4.62 17.55
C LEU A 28 -15.98 -4.81 18.24
N ALA A 29 -16.31 -6.03 18.69
CA ALA A 29 -17.57 -6.34 19.36
C ALA A 29 -17.77 -5.50 20.65
N ASP A 30 -16.68 -5.24 21.38
CA ASP A 30 -16.71 -4.42 22.59
C ASP A 30 -16.85 -2.90 22.28
N GLU A 31 -16.59 -2.50 21.04
CA GLU A 31 -16.58 -1.09 20.60
C GLU A 31 -17.86 -0.68 19.84
N ILE A 32 -18.82 -1.59 19.60
CA ILE A 32 -19.99 -1.32 18.73
C ILE A 32 -20.91 -0.19 19.22
N TYR A 33 -20.90 0.10 20.52
CA TYR A 33 -21.65 1.19 21.14
C TYR A 33 -20.75 2.32 21.67
N SER A 34 -19.45 2.21 21.43
CA SER A 34 -18.48 3.25 21.76
C SER A 34 -18.85 4.51 20.97
N LYS A 35 -18.95 5.65 21.65
CA LYS A 35 -18.95 6.92 20.93
C LYS A 35 -17.60 7.00 20.26
N GLY A 36 -17.58 7.04 18.93
CA GLY A 36 -16.34 7.09 18.15
C GLY A 36 -15.35 8.09 18.74
N GLY A 37 -14.05 7.80 18.58
CA GLY A 37 -12.98 8.62 19.17
C GLY A 37 -13.12 10.10 18.84
N ASP A 38 -12.73 10.96 19.78
CA ASP A 38 -12.77 12.42 19.59
C ASP A 38 -11.89 12.82 18.39
N THR A 39 -12.51 13.36 17.36
CA THR A 39 -11.83 13.81 16.15
C THR A 39 -10.95 15.03 16.39
N ASN A 40 -11.08 15.70 17.54
CA ASN A 40 -10.17 16.77 17.97
C ASN A 40 -8.89 16.25 18.63
N HIS A 41 -8.71 14.93 18.73
CA HIS A 41 -7.48 14.37 19.28
C HIS A 41 -6.27 14.82 18.42
N PRO A 42 -5.18 15.33 19.03
CA PRO A 42 -4.04 15.91 18.30
C PRO A 42 -3.40 15.01 17.22
N ALA A 43 -3.55 13.69 17.37
CA ALA A 43 -3.08 12.73 16.37
C ALA A 43 -3.73 12.89 14.99
N PHE A 44 -5.01 13.30 14.93
CA PHE A 44 -5.71 13.53 13.67
C PHE A 44 -5.16 14.76 12.96
N GLU A 45 -5.02 15.88 13.67
CA GLU A 45 -4.44 17.11 13.14
C GLU A 45 -2.99 16.89 12.68
N ALA A 46 -2.17 16.21 13.49
CA ALA A 46 -0.79 15.91 13.12
C ALA A 46 -0.68 15.03 11.86
N ALA A 47 -1.58 14.06 11.70
CA ALA A 47 -1.61 13.21 10.52
C ALA A 47 -2.02 14.00 9.26
N GLU A 48 -3.05 14.85 9.37
CA GLU A 48 -3.51 15.72 8.29
C GLU A 48 -2.41 16.70 7.85
N GLN A 49 -1.82 17.42 8.81
CA GLN A 49 -0.74 18.37 8.56
C GLN A 49 0.44 17.69 7.85
N LYS A 50 0.89 16.53 8.33
CA LYS A 50 1.99 15.78 7.70
C LYS A 50 1.70 15.41 6.24
N VAL A 51 0.46 15.03 5.93
CA VAL A 51 0.05 14.72 4.55
C VAL A 51 0.00 16.00 3.71
N ALA A 52 -0.60 17.07 4.24
CA ALA A 52 -0.73 18.36 3.57
C ALA A 52 0.65 18.96 3.22
N GLU A 53 1.58 18.96 4.18
CA GLU A 53 2.96 19.43 4.00
C GLU A 53 3.68 18.64 2.91
N ARG A 54 3.59 17.30 2.94
CA ARG A 54 4.20 16.45 1.92
C ARG A 54 3.63 16.74 0.53
N LEU A 55 2.32 16.92 0.42
CA LEU A 55 1.68 17.25 -0.85
C LEU A 55 2.10 18.63 -1.35
N GLN A 56 2.17 19.62 -0.46
CA GLN A 56 2.61 20.96 -0.80
C GLN A 56 4.07 20.96 -1.27
N GLN A 57 4.95 20.24 -0.58
CA GLN A 57 6.34 20.06 -0.99
C GLN A 57 6.43 19.45 -2.40
N LEU A 58 5.70 18.37 -2.67
CA LEU A 58 5.72 17.70 -3.96
C LEU A 58 5.14 18.56 -5.10
N LYS A 59 4.08 19.34 -4.83
CA LYS A 59 3.49 20.26 -5.81
C LYS A 59 4.44 21.43 -6.15
N ASN A 60 5.20 21.90 -5.16
CA ASN A 60 6.03 23.09 -5.30
C ASN A 60 7.50 22.81 -5.63
N ILE A 61 7.90 21.54 -5.78
CA ILE A 61 9.30 21.15 -6.00
C ILE A 61 9.87 21.64 -7.35
N ASN A 62 9.02 22.07 -8.30
CA ASN A 62 9.41 22.57 -9.62
C ASN A 62 10.40 21.63 -10.35
N GLY A 63 10.15 20.33 -10.24
CA GLY A 63 11.02 19.29 -10.79
C GLY A 63 11.02 19.26 -12.33
N LYS A 64 12.11 18.74 -12.91
CA LYS A 64 12.29 18.62 -14.38
C LYS A 64 11.76 17.31 -14.96
N GLN A 65 11.14 16.45 -14.15
CA GLN A 65 10.73 15.10 -14.53
C GLN A 65 9.32 14.83 -14.02
N THR A 66 8.49 14.21 -14.87
CA THR A 66 7.13 13.82 -14.52
C THR A 66 7.12 12.53 -13.69
N VAL A 67 6.05 12.31 -12.93
CA VAL A 67 5.81 11.04 -12.21
C VAL A 67 5.87 9.85 -13.17
N GLU A 68 5.33 10.01 -14.38
CA GLU A 68 5.36 8.98 -15.42
C GLU A 68 6.78 8.62 -15.85
N SER A 69 7.71 9.57 -15.93
CA SER A 69 9.13 9.29 -16.23
C SER A 69 9.75 8.35 -15.20
N PHE A 70 9.44 8.52 -13.91
CA PHE A 70 9.89 7.60 -12.87
C PHE A 70 9.21 6.23 -12.99
N HIS A 71 7.89 6.21 -13.18
CA HIS A 71 7.13 4.96 -13.30
C HIS A 71 7.62 4.09 -14.47
N LYS A 72 7.83 4.69 -15.65
CA LYS A 72 8.33 3.99 -16.84
C LYS A 72 9.75 3.46 -16.66
N ARG A 73 10.66 4.26 -16.09
CA ARG A 73 12.05 3.83 -15.85
C ARG A 73 12.11 2.68 -14.84
N LEU A 74 11.39 2.79 -13.73
CA LEU A 74 11.30 1.73 -12.73
C LEU A 74 10.66 0.47 -13.33
N GLY A 75 9.55 0.62 -14.04
CA GLY A 75 8.87 -0.50 -14.72
C GLY A 75 9.80 -1.23 -15.69
N LYS A 76 10.61 -0.49 -16.46
CA LYS A 76 11.60 -1.07 -17.37
C LYS A 76 12.69 -1.84 -16.63
N ILE A 77 13.22 -1.30 -15.53
CA ILE A 77 14.20 -2.01 -14.69
C ILE A 77 13.61 -3.32 -14.18
N MET A 78 12.39 -3.27 -13.62
CA MET A 78 11.70 -4.46 -13.10
C MET A 78 11.45 -5.51 -14.19
N TRP A 79 11.08 -5.07 -15.39
CA TRP A 79 10.86 -5.94 -16.53
C TRP A 79 12.17 -6.62 -16.99
N ASP A 80 13.24 -5.82 -17.18
CA ASP A 80 14.49 -6.29 -17.76
C ASP A 80 15.34 -7.12 -16.78
N LYS A 81 15.27 -6.83 -15.47
CA LYS A 81 16.19 -7.40 -14.46
C LYS A 81 15.50 -8.31 -13.44
N CYS A 82 14.20 -8.12 -13.19
CA CYS A 82 13.45 -8.84 -12.17
C CYS A 82 12.31 -9.71 -12.74
N GLY A 83 12.36 -10.00 -14.04
CA GLY A 83 11.40 -10.85 -14.75
C GLY A 83 11.49 -12.34 -14.38
N MET A 84 10.97 -13.21 -15.27
CA MET A 84 10.90 -14.65 -15.01
C MET A 84 12.29 -15.29 -14.89
N ALA A 85 13.18 -14.97 -15.83
CA ALA A 85 14.60 -15.33 -15.77
C ALA A 85 15.38 -14.23 -15.04
N ARG A 86 16.20 -14.64 -14.06
CA ARG A 86 16.96 -13.73 -13.19
C ARG A 86 18.36 -14.28 -12.96
N ASN A 87 19.34 -13.40 -12.80
CA ASN A 87 20.71 -13.75 -12.40
C ASN A 87 21.26 -12.71 -11.43
N GLU A 88 22.31 -13.07 -10.69
CA GLU A 88 22.88 -12.25 -9.63
C GLU A 88 23.32 -10.87 -10.11
N GLN A 89 24.04 -10.81 -11.24
CA GLN A 89 24.54 -9.55 -11.78
C GLN A 89 23.39 -8.60 -12.17
N GLY A 90 22.35 -9.12 -12.82
CA GLY A 90 21.18 -8.36 -13.21
C GLY A 90 20.40 -7.83 -12.01
N LEU A 91 20.23 -8.63 -10.96
CA LEU A 91 19.56 -8.22 -9.73
C LEU A 91 20.37 -7.18 -8.93
N LYS A 92 21.71 -7.24 -8.96
CA LYS A 92 22.57 -6.21 -8.34
C LYS A 92 22.56 -4.87 -9.10
N GLN A 93 22.18 -4.89 -10.38
CA GLN A 93 22.09 -3.70 -11.23
C GLN A 93 20.69 -3.05 -11.25
N ALA A 94 19.67 -3.77 -10.79
CA ALA A 94 18.30 -3.30 -10.73
C ALA A 94 18.15 -2.21 -9.65
#